data_AF-A0A948WT71-F1
#
_entry.id   AF-A0A948WT71-F1
#
_cell.length_a   1.000
_cell.length_b   1.000
_cell.length_c   1.000
_cell.angle_alpha   90.00
_cell.angle_beta   90.00
_cell.angle_gamma   90.00
#
_symmetry.space_group_name_H-M   'P 1'
#
loop_
_entity.id
_entity.type
_entity.pdbx_description
1 polymer ?
#
loop_
_entity_poly.entity_id
_entity_poly.type
_entity_poly.pdbx_seq_one_letter_code
_entity_poly.pdbx_strand_id
1 'polypeptide(L)'
;MNARFSSFLLLACMIAAAGCAPKADPRKPVEEVRAEAAAMNMRQLESAARSYAKAAKARRDKLSKATEELKKLPPKDLLSEKSRAARERASALGTEAGELMARHQIYVQKLGEIGGNPDKVKIPE
;
A
#
# COMPACT_ATOMS: atom_id res chain seq x y z
N MET A 1 -52.52 15.80 5.67
CA MET A 1 -52.67 14.57 6.48
C MET A 1 -51.88 13.48 5.75
N ASN A 2 -50.58 13.40 5.96
CA ASN A 2 -49.85 12.68 7.02
C ASN A 2 -49.63 11.20 6.72
N ALA A 3 -48.34 10.89 6.50
CA ALA A 3 -47.61 9.63 6.68
C ALA A 3 -48.01 8.48 5.73
N ARG A 4 -47.08 7.76 5.09
CA ARG A 4 -45.90 7.13 5.67
C ARG A 4 -44.82 6.88 4.59
N PHE A 5 -43.81 7.75 4.52
CA PHE A 5 -42.53 7.42 3.90
C PHE A 5 -41.70 6.65 4.94
N SER A 6 -41.85 5.32 4.96
CA SER A 6 -41.16 4.46 5.93
C SER A 6 -39.76 4.13 5.41
N SER A 7 -38.82 4.99 5.78
CA SER A 7 -37.41 4.71 6.08
C SER A 7 -36.90 3.30 5.74
N PHE A 8 -36.44 3.09 4.50
CA PHE A 8 -35.43 2.08 4.15
C PHE A 8 -34.06 2.75 4.18
N LEU A 9 -33.71 3.28 5.35
CA LEU A 9 -32.38 3.76 5.69
C LEU A 9 -32.01 3.03 6.98
N LEU A 10 -30.77 2.53 7.04
CA LEU A 10 -30.20 1.66 8.07
C LEU A 10 -30.59 0.18 7.99
N LEU A 11 -29.68 -0.65 7.47
CA LEU A 11 -28.91 -1.59 8.31
C LEU A 11 -27.94 -2.41 7.44
N ALA A 12 -26.87 -1.79 6.97
CA ALA A 12 -25.68 -2.50 6.48
C ALA A 12 -24.50 -2.12 7.39
N CYS A 13 -24.62 -2.44 8.67
CA CYS A 13 -23.60 -2.20 9.69
C CYS A 13 -23.32 -3.52 10.41
N MET A 14 -22.73 -4.49 9.70
CA MET A 14 -22.18 -5.69 10.36
C MET A 14 -21.27 -6.53 9.44
N ILE A 15 -20.10 -6.01 9.05
CA ILE A 15 -18.97 -6.89 8.69
C ILE A 15 -17.65 -6.32 9.25
N ALA A 16 -17.03 -7.10 10.13
CA ALA A 16 -15.61 -7.11 10.51
C ALA A 16 -15.05 -5.96 11.38
N ALA A 17 -15.53 -5.88 12.62
CA ALA A 17 -14.69 -5.47 13.74
C ALA A 17 -13.66 -6.57 14.09
N ALA A 18 -12.63 -6.73 13.25
CA ALA A 18 -11.39 -7.44 13.56
C ALA A 18 -10.27 -6.90 12.66
N GLY A 19 -9.49 -5.93 13.14
CA GLY A 19 -8.22 -5.55 12.52
C GLY A 19 -8.26 -5.10 11.05
N CYS A 20 -9.23 -4.27 10.65
CA CYS A 20 -9.39 -3.77 9.28
C CYS A 20 -8.34 -2.70 8.93
N ALA A 21 -7.07 -3.10 8.79
CA ALA A 21 -6.16 -2.36 7.93
C ALA A 21 -6.44 -2.80 6.50
N PRO A 22 -6.68 -1.88 5.54
CA PRO A 22 -6.78 -2.27 4.14
C PRO A 22 -5.54 -3.06 3.74
N LYS A 23 -5.77 -4.18 3.06
CA LYS A 23 -4.69 -4.96 2.47
C LYS A 23 -3.96 -4.07 1.47
N ALA A 24 -2.66 -3.89 1.67
CA ALA A 24 -1.86 -3.05 0.80
C ALA A 24 -1.85 -3.63 -0.62
N ASP A 25 -2.35 -2.86 -1.58
CA ASP A 25 -2.46 -3.26 -2.98
C ASP A 25 -1.82 -2.19 -3.88
N PRO A 26 -0.71 -2.49 -4.59
CA PRO A 26 -0.09 -1.56 -5.53
C PRO A 26 -0.98 -1.22 -6.73
N ARG A 27 -2.07 -1.96 -6.99
CA ARG A 27 -2.92 -1.78 -8.17
C ARG A 27 -4.22 -1.04 -7.86
N LYS A 28 -4.55 -0.85 -6.58
CA LYS A 28 -5.75 -0.09 -6.18
C LYS A 28 -5.70 1.32 -6.81
N PRO A 29 -6.76 1.80 -7.48
CA PRO A 29 -6.76 3.13 -8.08
C PRO A 29 -6.45 4.23 -7.06
N VAL A 30 -5.67 5.24 -7.47
CA VAL A 30 -5.29 6.36 -6.60
C VAL A 30 -6.50 7.09 -6.04
N GLU A 31 -7.53 7.33 -6.88
CA GLU A 31 -8.75 8.02 -6.46
C GLU A 31 -9.55 7.22 -5.42
N GLU A 32 -9.58 5.90 -5.54
CA GLU A 32 -10.20 5.03 -4.53
C GLU A 32 -9.46 5.13 -3.20
N VAL A 33 -8.12 5.15 -3.22
CA VAL A 33 -7.29 5.32 -2.02
C VAL A 33 -7.52 6.69 -1.37
N ARG A 34 -7.69 7.77 -2.16
CA ARG A 34 -8.02 9.10 -1.65
C ARG A 34 -9.40 9.12 -0.99
N ALA A 35 -10.41 8.52 -1.62
CA ALA A 35 -11.75 8.42 -1.08
C ALA A 35 -11.79 7.61 0.22
N GLU A 36 -11.08 6.47 0.26
CA GLU A 36 -10.92 5.64 1.46
C GLU A 36 -10.26 6.42 2.59
N ALA A 37 -9.13 7.10 2.32
CA ALA A 37 -8.44 7.92 3.31
C ALA A 37 -9.34 9.04 3.86
N ALA A 38 -10.13 9.69 3.00
CA ALA A 38 -11.03 10.76 3.41
C ALA A 38 -12.10 10.32 4.43
N ALA A 39 -12.50 9.04 4.40
CA ALA A 39 -13.49 8.46 5.30
C ALA A 39 -12.90 7.85 6.58
N MET A 40 -11.56 7.80 6.71
CA MET A 40 -10.89 7.15 7.84
C MET A 40 -10.61 8.10 9.00
N ASN A 41 -10.69 7.56 10.22
CA ASN A 41 -10.18 8.23 11.41
C ASN A 41 -8.65 8.06 11.55
N MET A 42 -8.06 8.78 12.50
CA MET A 42 -6.61 8.80 12.74
C MET A 42 -6.01 7.39 12.92
N ARG A 43 -6.64 6.51 13.72
CA ARG A 43 -6.12 5.15 13.94
C ARG A 43 -6.16 4.30 12.67
N GLN A 44 -7.21 4.44 11.86
CA GLN A 44 -7.35 3.74 10.58
C GLN A 44 -6.31 4.22 9.57
N LEU A 45 -6.12 5.54 9.44
CA LEU A 45 -5.08 6.13 8.59
C LEU A 45 -3.69 5.66 8.98
N GLU A 46 -3.38 5.64 10.28
CA GLU A 46 -2.09 5.15 10.74
C GLU A 46 -1.89 3.66 10.42
N SER A 47 -2.94 2.85 10.61
CA SER A 47 -2.90 1.41 10.32
C SER A 47 -2.70 1.13 8.83
N ALA A 48 -3.45 1.85 7.97
CA ALA A 48 -3.33 1.77 6.52
C ALA A 48 -1.92 2.21 6.07
N ALA A 49 -1.44 3.36 6.55
CA ALA A 49 -0.10 3.86 6.24
C ALA A 49 0.98 2.83 6.62
N ARG A 50 0.90 2.21 7.81
CA ARG A 50 1.83 1.14 8.23
C ARG A 50 1.76 -0.10 7.36
N SER A 51 0.55 -0.50 6.94
CA SER A 51 0.34 -1.64 6.03
C SER A 51 1.06 -1.44 4.70
N TYR A 52 0.87 -0.27 4.07
CA TYR A 52 1.54 0.07 2.82
C TYR A 52 3.06 0.26 2.98
N ALA A 53 3.51 0.88 4.07
CA ALA A 53 4.94 1.03 4.38
C ALA A 53 5.64 -0.34 4.52
N LYS A 54 5.03 -1.27 5.26
CA LYS A 54 5.56 -2.63 5.43
C LYS A 54 5.59 -3.40 4.11
N ALA A 55 4.53 -3.26 3.29
CA ALA A 55 4.47 -3.90 1.99
C ALA A 55 5.55 -3.33 1.04
N ALA A 56 5.73 -2.01 1.01
CA ALA A 56 6.76 -1.35 0.21
C ALA A 56 8.16 -1.81 0.63
N LYS A 57 8.46 -1.84 1.94
CA LYS A 57 9.73 -2.38 2.46
C LYS A 57 9.96 -3.81 2.00
N ALA A 58 8.96 -4.69 2.16
CA ALA A 58 9.10 -6.09 1.74
C ALA A 58 9.38 -6.24 0.23
N ARG A 59 8.89 -5.32 -0.62
CA ARG A 59 9.22 -5.28 -2.05
C ARG A 59 10.64 -4.76 -2.30
N ARG A 60 11.07 -3.73 -1.57
CA ARG A 60 12.45 -3.21 -1.62
C ARG A 60 13.48 -4.25 -1.16
N ASP A 61 13.19 -5.01 -0.11
CA ASP A 61 14.07 -6.09 0.36
C ASP A 61 14.21 -7.20 -0.70
N LYS A 62 13.12 -7.57 -1.37
CA LYS A 62 13.14 -8.52 -2.49
C LYS A 62 13.89 -7.96 -3.70
N LEU A 63 13.72 -6.68 -4.01
CA LEU A 63 14.44 -5.99 -5.08
C LEU A 63 15.96 -6.01 -4.81
N SER A 64 16.36 -5.72 -3.57
CA SER A 64 17.76 -5.80 -3.15
C SER A 64 18.32 -7.20 -3.41
N LYS A 65 17.60 -8.26 -2.99
CA LYS A 65 18.01 -9.65 -3.26
C LYS A 65 18.14 -9.96 -4.76
N ALA A 66 17.17 -9.57 -5.58
CA ALA A 66 17.23 -9.78 -7.04
C ALA A 66 18.42 -9.04 -7.68
N THR A 67 18.74 -7.84 -7.18
CA THR A 67 19.89 -7.06 -7.64
C THR A 67 21.21 -7.70 -7.21
N GLU A 68 21.30 -8.22 -6.00
CA GLU A 68 22.47 -8.97 -5.51
C GLU A 68 22.70 -10.27 -6.30
N GLU A 69 21.63 -10.97 -6.70
CA GLU A 69 21.73 -12.14 -7.59
C GLU A 69 22.34 -11.76 -8.94
N LEU A 70 21.92 -10.62 -9.52
CA LEU A 70 22.48 -10.11 -10.78
C LEU A 70 23.96 -9.75 -10.65
N LYS A 71 24.38 -9.11 -9.55
CA LYS A 71 25.79 -8.75 -9.30
C LYS A 71 26.71 -9.96 -9.18
N LYS A 72 26.18 -11.09 -8.72
CA LYS A 72 26.93 -12.34 -8.54
C LYS A 72 27.04 -13.19 -9.81
N LEU A 73 26.36 -12.81 -10.89
CA LEU A 73 26.46 -13.55 -12.15
C LEU A 73 27.83 -13.33 -12.80
N PRO A 74 28.48 -14.38 -13.33
CA PRO A 74 29.69 -14.22 -14.11
C PRO A 74 29.38 -13.45 -15.41
N PRO A 75 30.35 -12.72 -15.98
CA PRO A 75 30.11 -11.87 -17.16
C PRO A 75 29.44 -12.59 -18.34
N LYS A 76 29.80 -13.86 -18.59
CA LYS A 76 29.22 -14.70 -19.65
C LYS A 76 27.72 -14.96 -19.49
N ASP A 77 27.19 -14.87 -18.26
CA ASP A 77 25.79 -15.15 -17.96
C ASP A 77 24.94 -13.86 -17.90
N LEU A 78 25.53 -12.67 -18.06
CA LEU A 78 24.82 -11.37 -17.97
C LEU A 78 23.85 -11.09 -19.12
N LEU A 79 23.92 -11.86 -20.20
CA LEU A 79 22.98 -11.81 -21.33
C LEU A 79 22.10 -13.07 -21.41
N SER A 80 22.20 -13.97 -20.41
CA SER A 80 21.39 -15.18 -20.35
C SER A 80 19.93 -14.88 -20.00
N GLU A 81 19.03 -15.81 -20.32
CA GLU A 81 17.63 -15.77 -19.89
C GLU A 81 17.48 -15.63 -18.37
N LYS A 82 18.40 -16.22 -17.59
CA LYS A 82 18.42 -16.07 -16.12
C LYS A 82 18.63 -14.61 -15.72
N SER A 83 19.58 -13.92 -16.35
CA SER A 83 19.83 -12.50 -16.09
C SER A 83 18.65 -11.62 -16.52
N ARG A 84 18.02 -11.94 -17.65
CA ARG A 84 16.84 -11.22 -18.15
C ARG A 84 15.68 -11.34 -17.17
N ALA A 85 15.34 -12.56 -16.76
CA ALA A 85 14.27 -12.81 -15.80
C ALA A 85 14.54 -12.11 -14.44
N ALA A 86 15.79 -12.09 -13.97
CA ALA A 86 16.15 -11.38 -12.74
C ALA A 86 16.01 -9.85 -12.89
N ARG A 87 16.39 -9.26 -14.03
CA ARG A 87 16.17 -7.83 -14.33
C ARG A 87 14.68 -7.48 -14.40
N GLU A 88 13.88 -8.29 -15.07
CA GLU A 88 12.42 -8.10 -15.16
C GLU A 88 11.77 -8.17 -13.77
N ARG A 89 12.14 -9.14 -12.95
CA ARG A 89 11.68 -9.22 -11.55
C ARG A 89 12.10 -8.00 -10.73
N ALA A 90 13.35 -7.56 -10.86
CA ALA A 90 13.82 -6.35 -10.18
C ALA A 90 13.00 -5.12 -10.60
N SER A 91 12.79 -4.93 -11.91
CA SER A 91 11.96 -3.84 -12.43
C SER A 91 10.53 -3.88 -11.89
N ALA A 92 9.90 -5.06 -11.88
CA ALA A 92 8.55 -5.23 -11.35
C ALA A 92 8.47 -4.94 -9.84
N LEU A 93 9.42 -5.46 -9.05
CA LEU A 93 9.50 -5.21 -7.61
C LEU A 93 9.73 -3.72 -7.28
N GLY A 94 10.57 -3.03 -8.06
CA GLY A 94 10.78 -1.59 -7.92
C GLY A 94 9.52 -0.79 -8.22
N THR A 95 8.81 -1.15 -9.29
CA THR A 95 7.54 -0.52 -9.66
C THR A 95 6.49 -0.74 -8.57
N GLU A 96 6.28 -1.99 -8.12
CA GLU A 96 5.34 -2.29 -7.05
C GLU A 96 5.68 -1.57 -5.74
N ALA A 97 6.96 -1.46 -5.39
CA ALA A 97 7.39 -0.70 -4.21
C ALA A 97 7.03 0.78 -4.34
N GLY A 98 7.27 1.39 -5.51
CA GLY A 98 6.91 2.77 -5.80
C GLY A 98 5.40 3.02 -5.71
N GLU A 99 4.60 2.13 -6.31
CA GLU A 99 3.14 2.20 -6.26
C GLU A 99 2.59 2.07 -4.83
N LEU A 100 3.16 1.17 -4.02
CA LEU A 100 2.81 1.06 -2.61
C LEU A 100 3.19 2.33 -1.82
N MET A 101 4.34 2.94 -2.13
CA MET A 101 4.76 4.20 -1.50
C MET A 101 3.86 5.37 -1.88
N ALA A 102 3.42 5.45 -3.13
CA ALA A 102 2.49 6.49 -3.57
C ALA A 102 1.17 6.43 -2.77
N ARG A 103 0.65 5.21 -2.53
CA ARG A 103 -0.58 4.99 -1.75
C ARG A 103 -0.36 5.20 -0.26
N HIS A 104 0.78 4.78 0.27
CA HIS A 104 1.22 5.12 1.62
C HIS A 104 1.14 6.64 1.85
N GLN A 105 1.68 7.44 0.93
CA GLN A 105 1.74 8.88 1.05
C GLN A 105 0.35 9.53 1.16
N ILE A 106 -0.67 8.98 0.51
CA ILE A 106 -2.05 9.49 0.59
C ILE A 106 -2.58 9.37 2.02
N TYR A 107 -2.38 8.21 2.67
CA TYR A 107 -2.78 8.01 4.06
C TYR A 107 -1.98 8.90 5.02
N VAL A 108 -0.68 9.10 4.78
CA VAL A 108 0.17 9.99 5.60
C VAL A 108 -0.26 11.46 5.46
N GLN A 109 -0.52 11.92 4.24
CA GLN A 109 -1.02 13.27 3.99
C GLN A 109 -2.34 13.48 4.73
N LYS A 110 -3.29 12.55 4.58
CA LYS A 110 -4.58 12.67 5.25
C LYS A 110 -4.46 12.63 6.77
N LEU A 111 -3.54 11.81 7.30
CA LEU A 111 -3.24 11.75 8.72
C LEU A 111 -2.77 13.11 9.25
N GLY A 112 -1.86 13.77 8.52
CA GLY A 112 -1.36 15.10 8.86
C GLY A 112 -2.46 16.18 8.80
N GLU A 113 -3.31 16.15 7.76
CA GLU A 113 -4.43 17.08 7.60
C GLU A 113 -5.39 17.09 8.80
N ILE A 114 -5.63 15.94 9.43
CA ILE A 114 -6.53 15.81 10.57
C ILE A 114 -5.83 15.92 11.94
N GLY A 115 -4.58 16.40 11.96
CA GLY A 115 -3.80 16.63 13.19
C GLY A 115 -3.09 15.40 13.76
N GLY A 116 -2.97 14.32 13.00
CA GLY A 116 -2.20 13.13 13.38
C GLY A 116 -0.69 13.31 13.22
N ASN A 117 0.10 12.42 13.82
CA ASN A 117 1.55 12.46 13.73
C ASN A 117 2.10 11.56 12.60
N PRO A 118 2.58 12.12 11.47
CA PRO A 118 3.12 11.34 10.35
C PRO A 118 4.43 10.60 10.69
N ASP A 119 5.16 11.00 11.74
CA ASP A 119 6.38 10.31 12.15
C ASP A 119 6.13 8.88 12.64
N LYS A 120 4.91 8.59 13.13
CA LYS A 120 4.51 7.26 13.63
C LYS A 120 4.35 6.19 12.55
N VAL A 121 4.38 6.60 11.28
CA VAL A 121 4.06 5.73 10.15
C VAL A 121 5.17 5.72 9.09
N LYS A 122 6.34 6.28 9.41
CA LYS A 122 7.52 6.22 8.54
C LYS A 122 7.81 4.78 8.08
N ILE A 123 8.34 4.68 6.86
CA ILE A 123 8.82 3.40 6.34
C ILE A 123 10.00 2.97 7.22
N PRO A 124 9.94 1.79 7.86
CA PRO A 124 11.07 1.28 8.64
C PRO A 124 12.27 1.07 7.71
N GLU A 125 13.47 1.37 8.21
CA GLU A 125 14.72 1.14 7.46
C GLU A 125 14.92 -0.35 7.15
#